data_AF-A5KWZ5-F1
#
_entry.id   AF-A5KWZ5-F1
#
_cell.length_a   1.000
_cell.length_b   1.000
_cell.length_c   1.000
_cell.angle_alpha   90.00
_cell.angle_beta   90.00
_cell.angle_gamma   90.00
#
_symmetry.space_group_name_H-M   'P 1'
#
loop_
_entity.id
_entity.type
_entity.pdbx_description
1 polymer ?
#
loop_
_entity_poly.entity_id
_entity_poly.type
_entity_poly.pdbx_seq_one_letter_code
_entity_poly.pdbx_strand_id
1 'polypeptide(L)'
;MEAPHDMNIGAKFKTNRHGYVTVVEYYNTHTVIVAFENTGNIRAISAAKLRTGQLTDRSVAPESIMIGEQVESVKHGILTITQVESENIVVLTNADNEEIRMLLPAVQKMKDKVEDIDEDKLEASKPTSLSQLTKRSKKTKDVNSMLKKMLTDYGRYD
;
A
#
# COMPACT_ATOMS: atom_id res chain seq x y z
N MET A 1 5.30 15.48 32.18
CA MET A 1 6.67 15.15 31.72
C MET A 1 6.67 15.34 30.22
N GLU A 2 7.60 16.10 29.68
CA GLU A 2 7.64 16.36 28.23
C GLU A 2 8.06 15.08 27.50
N ALA A 3 7.36 14.74 26.42
CA ALA A 3 7.67 13.57 25.63
C ALA A 3 8.99 13.80 24.87
N PRO A 4 9.86 12.78 24.78
CA PRO A 4 11.00 12.82 23.86
C PRO A 4 10.55 13.14 22.42
N HIS A 5 11.40 13.82 21.65
CA HIS A 5 11.07 14.29 20.30
C HIS A 5 10.63 13.17 19.34
N ASP A 6 11.11 11.95 19.57
CA ASP A 6 10.76 10.74 18.81
C ASP A 6 9.43 10.10 19.26
N MET A 7 8.91 10.44 20.44
CA MET A 7 7.73 9.83 21.07
C MET A 7 6.54 10.79 21.17
N ASN A 8 6.49 11.78 20.27
CA ASN A 8 5.37 12.70 20.18
C ASN A 8 4.09 11.96 19.78
N ILE A 9 2.96 12.49 20.21
CA ILE A 9 1.63 11.99 19.82
C ILE A 9 1.52 12.01 18.29
N GLY A 10 1.11 10.88 17.71
CA GLY A 10 1.04 10.67 16.26
C GLY A 10 2.32 10.10 15.63
N ALA A 11 3.41 9.93 16.38
CA ALA A 11 4.62 9.29 15.86
C ALA A 11 4.35 7.83 15.44
N LYS A 12 4.89 7.44 14.27
CA LYS A 12 4.73 6.10 13.69
C LYS A 12 5.97 5.25 13.91
N PHE A 13 5.78 4.03 14.37
CA PHE A 13 6.85 3.05 14.59
C PHE A 13 6.57 1.75 13.85
N LYS A 14 7.59 1.17 13.22
CA LYS A 14 7.51 -0.14 12.60
C LYS A 14 7.80 -1.23 13.63
N THR A 15 6.89 -2.19 13.76
CA THR A 15 7.10 -3.39 14.59
C THR A 15 7.69 -4.52 13.76
N ASN A 16 8.31 -5.48 14.43
CA ASN A 16 8.93 -6.62 13.77
C ASN A 16 7.91 -7.64 13.22
N ARG A 17 6.69 -7.68 13.77
CA ARG A 17 5.73 -8.78 13.49
C ARG A 17 4.31 -8.34 13.11
N HIS A 18 3.89 -7.11 13.43
CA HIS A 18 2.49 -6.70 13.33
C HIS A 18 2.31 -5.35 12.61
N GLY A 19 3.25 -5.01 11.72
CA GLY A 19 3.15 -3.78 10.93
C GLY A 19 3.46 -2.52 11.73
N TYR A 20 2.75 -1.43 11.45
CA TYR A 20 2.99 -0.12 12.03
C TYR A 20 2.10 0.16 13.25
N VAL A 21 2.63 0.97 14.17
CA VAL A 21 1.91 1.47 15.32
C VAL A 21 2.04 2.98 15.43
N THR A 22 1.00 3.64 15.93
CA THR A 22 0.96 5.07 16.20
C THR A 22 0.98 5.34 17.69
N VAL A 23 1.72 6.36 18.13
CA VAL A 23 1.68 6.81 19.53
C VAL A 23 0.41 7.61 19.76
N VAL A 24 -0.41 7.15 20.70
CA VAL A 24 -1.65 7.84 21.11
C VAL A 24 -1.37 8.78 22.27
N GLU A 25 -0.60 8.32 23.26
CA GLU A 25 -0.35 9.10 24.46
C GLU A 25 0.99 8.70 25.12
N TYR A 26 1.69 9.68 25.69
CA TYR A 26 2.95 9.46 26.40
C TYR A 26 2.79 9.84 27.88
N TYR A 27 3.00 8.88 28.78
CA TYR A 27 3.01 9.13 30.22
C TYR A 27 4.44 9.19 30.76
N ASN A 28 5.25 8.18 30.46
CA ASN A 28 6.65 8.09 30.87
C ASN A 28 7.42 7.12 29.96
N THR A 29 8.72 6.91 30.23
CA THR A 29 9.58 6.00 29.45
C THR A 29 9.17 4.53 29.51
N HIS A 30 8.42 4.12 30.52
CA HIS A 30 7.92 2.76 30.72
C HIS A 30 6.48 2.56 30.22
N THR A 31 5.73 3.65 30.04
CA THR A 31 4.30 3.68 29.74
C THR A 31 4.05 4.69 28.63
N VAL A 32 4.08 4.17 27.41
CA VAL A 32 3.68 4.81 26.17
C VAL A 32 2.47 4.05 25.64
N ILE A 33 1.37 4.75 25.40
CA ILE A 33 0.16 4.18 24.81
C ILE A 33 0.28 4.28 23.30
N VAL A 34 0.19 3.12 22.64
CA VAL A 34 0.27 2.99 21.19
C VAL A 34 -0.94 2.27 20.65
N ALA A 35 -1.33 2.57 19.41
CA ALA A 35 -2.37 1.88 18.67
C ALA A 35 -1.77 1.18 17.44
N PHE A 36 -2.16 -0.06 17.19
CA PHE A 36 -1.80 -0.77 15.97
C PHE A 36 -2.63 -0.24 14.79
N GLU A 37 -1.99 0.15 13.69
CA GLU A 37 -2.72 0.64 12.50
C GLU A 37 -3.58 -0.47 11.86
N ASN A 38 -3.11 -1.72 11.94
CA ASN A 38 -3.77 -2.88 11.34
C ASN A 38 -5.05 -3.31 12.07
N THR A 39 -4.98 -3.39 13.41
CA THR A 39 -6.06 -3.93 14.24
C THR A 39 -6.84 -2.86 14.99
N GLY A 40 -6.32 -1.64 15.09
CA GLY A 40 -6.82 -0.61 15.99
C GLY A 40 -6.64 -0.93 17.47
N ASN A 41 -5.94 -2.03 17.81
CA ASN A 41 -5.77 -2.43 19.20
C ASN A 41 -4.82 -1.46 19.91
N ILE A 42 -5.13 -1.14 21.17
CA ILE A 42 -4.37 -0.17 21.96
C ILE A 42 -3.58 -0.91 23.03
N ARG A 43 -2.30 -0.55 23.19
CA ARG A 43 -1.42 -1.20 24.16
C ARG A 43 -0.47 -0.22 24.82
N ALA A 44 -0.19 -0.47 26.09
CA ALA A 44 0.88 0.21 26.81
C ALA A 44 2.21 -0.53 26.62
N ILE A 45 3.28 0.20 26.32
CA ILE A 45 4.63 -0.33 26.17
C ILE A 45 5.70 0.66 26.63
N SER A 46 6.91 0.18 26.92
CA SER A 46 8.04 1.07 27.18
C SER A 46 8.63 1.64 25.89
N ALA A 47 9.15 2.86 25.97
CA ALA A 47 9.77 3.56 24.84
C ALA A 47 10.96 2.76 24.26
N ALA A 48 11.73 2.06 25.09
CA ALA A 48 12.85 1.22 24.63
C ALA A 48 12.38 0.05 23.75
N LYS A 49 11.28 -0.62 24.12
CA LYS A 49 10.72 -1.72 23.34
C LYS A 49 10.04 -1.23 22.06
N LEU A 50 9.44 -0.04 22.10
CA LEU A 50 8.84 0.60 20.94
C LEU A 50 9.90 0.94 19.87
N ARG A 51 11.04 1.53 20.28
CA ARG A 51 12.17 1.82 19.36
C ARG A 51 12.79 0.58 18.73
N THR A 52 12.83 -0.53 19.46
CA THR A 52 13.38 -1.81 18.96
C THR A 52 12.34 -2.61 18.16
N GLY A 53 11.11 -2.11 18.02
CA GLY A 53 10.03 -2.81 17.32
C GLY A 53 9.54 -4.08 18.03
N GLN A 54 9.90 -4.27 19.30
CA GLN A 54 9.53 -5.42 20.13
C GLN A 54 8.14 -5.25 20.75
N LEU A 55 7.14 -5.16 19.89
CA LEU A 55 5.75 -5.02 20.26
C LEU A 55 4.93 -6.12 19.58
N THR A 56 4.24 -6.91 20.40
CA THR A 56 3.36 -7.98 19.92
C THR A 56 1.91 -7.64 20.21
N ASP A 57 1.05 -7.87 19.22
CA ASP A 57 -0.39 -7.87 19.42
C ASP A 57 -0.82 -9.26 19.90
N ARG A 58 -1.68 -9.31 20.92
CA ARG A 58 -2.20 -10.58 21.47
C ARG A 58 -3.50 -11.02 20.82
N SER A 59 -4.22 -10.10 20.18
CA SER A 59 -5.45 -10.44 19.45
C SER A 59 -5.16 -11.19 18.15
N VAL A 60 -3.88 -11.32 17.77
CA VAL A 60 -3.49 -11.80 16.45
C VAL A 60 -2.27 -12.71 16.49
N ALA A 61 -2.23 -13.65 15.55
CA ALA A 61 -1.06 -14.46 15.24
C ALA A 61 0.21 -13.63 14.94
N PRO A 62 1.40 -14.16 15.28
CA PRO A 62 2.68 -13.57 14.88
C PRO A 62 2.77 -13.49 13.34
N GLU A 63 3.38 -12.43 12.80
CA GLU A 63 3.59 -12.21 11.33
C GLU A 63 2.38 -11.68 10.56
N SER A 64 1.42 -11.11 11.28
CA SER A 64 0.19 -10.55 10.71
C SER A 64 0.33 -9.11 10.21
N ILE A 65 1.28 -8.88 9.31
CA ILE A 65 1.53 -7.55 8.72
C ILE A 65 0.37 -7.12 7.81
N MET A 66 -0.37 -8.07 7.22
CA MET A 66 -1.42 -7.83 6.21
C MET A 66 -2.83 -7.64 6.79
N ILE A 67 -3.00 -7.65 8.11
CA ILE A 67 -4.34 -7.52 8.71
C ILE A 67 -4.89 -6.12 8.56
N GLY A 68 -6.19 -6.04 8.28
CA GLY A 68 -6.91 -4.79 8.01
C GLY A 68 -6.81 -4.35 6.55
N GLU A 69 -6.00 -5.02 5.73
CA GLU A 69 -5.95 -4.77 4.30
C GLU A 69 -7.23 -5.31 3.61
N GLN A 70 -7.77 -4.50 2.70
CA GLN A 70 -8.96 -4.84 1.92
C GLN A 70 -8.54 -5.35 0.54
N VAL A 71 -9.10 -6.47 0.13
CA VAL A 71 -8.83 -7.12 -1.15
C VAL A 71 -10.16 -7.28 -1.88
N GLU A 72 -10.20 -6.88 -3.15
CA GLU A 72 -11.38 -7.08 -3.99
C GLU A 72 -11.32 -8.47 -4.64
N SER A 73 -12.36 -9.27 -4.42
CA SER A 73 -12.56 -10.56 -5.07
C SER A 73 -13.74 -10.49 -6.01
N VAL A 74 -13.56 -11.01 -7.23
CA VAL A 74 -14.62 -11.07 -8.27
C VAL A 74 -15.86 -11.83 -7.79
N LYS A 75 -15.69 -12.78 -6.86
CA LYS A 75 -16.77 -13.64 -6.35
C LYS A 75 -17.43 -13.13 -5.08
N HIS A 76 -16.65 -12.48 -4.22
CA HIS A 76 -17.05 -12.17 -2.84
C HIS A 76 -16.99 -10.68 -2.53
N GLY A 77 -16.74 -9.81 -3.51
CA GLY A 77 -16.66 -8.37 -3.29
C GLY A 77 -15.45 -7.98 -2.45
N ILE A 78 -15.62 -6.96 -1.61
CA ILE A 78 -14.55 -6.40 -0.77
C ILE A 78 -14.38 -7.29 0.46
N LEU A 79 -13.20 -7.89 0.55
CA LEU A 79 -12.80 -8.78 1.62
C LEU A 79 -11.78 -8.09 2.52
N THR A 80 -11.97 -8.13 3.84
CA THR A 80 -11.00 -7.61 4.80
C THR A 80 -10.21 -8.75 5.40
N ILE A 81 -8.87 -8.67 5.38
CA ILE A 81 -8.01 -9.68 5.99
C ILE A 81 -8.11 -9.55 7.52
N THR A 82 -8.67 -10.55 8.18
CA THR A 82 -8.82 -10.57 9.65
C THR A 82 -7.69 -11.32 10.34
N GLN A 83 -7.17 -12.39 9.73
CA GLN A 83 -6.14 -13.21 10.34
C GLN A 83 -5.26 -13.91 9.30
N VAL A 84 -3.96 -14.02 9.60
CA VAL A 84 -3.02 -14.84 8.85
C VAL A 84 -2.59 -16.00 9.75
N GLU A 85 -2.85 -17.23 9.31
CA GLU A 85 -2.45 -18.46 10.01
C GLU A 85 -1.12 -19.02 9.46
N SER A 86 -0.48 -19.89 10.24
CA SER A 86 0.87 -20.41 9.99
C SER A 86 1.00 -21.33 8.76
N GLU A 87 -0.11 -21.80 8.19
CA GLU A 87 -0.12 -22.76 7.06
C GLU A 87 -0.40 -22.09 5.70
N ASN A 88 0.01 -20.83 5.52
CA ASN A 88 -0.32 -20.00 4.35
C ASN A 88 -1.84 -19.82 4.15
N ILE A 89 -2.63 -19.92 5.22
CA ILE A 89 -4.07 -19.71 5.18
C ILE A 89 -4.35 -18.30 5.72
N VAL A 90 -5.15 -17.54 4.96
CA VAL A 90 -5.60 -16.20 5.31
C VAL A 90 -7.11 -16.26 5.50
N VAL A 91 -7.57 -15.81 6.66
CA VAL A 91 -8.98 -15.62 6.96
C VAL A 91 -9.37 -14.22 6.54
N LEU A 92 -10.38 -14.15 5.68
CA LEU A 92 -10.96 -12.94 5.12
C LEU A 92 -12.41 -12.85 5.55
N THR A 93 -12.90 -11.65 5.82
CA THR A 93 -14.32 -11.40 6.09
C THR A 93 -14.91 -10.49 5.04
N ASN A 94 -16.06 -10.89 4.48
CA ASN A 94 -16.85 -10.03 3.59
C ASN A 94 -17.69 -9.02 4.40
N ALA A 95 -18.32 -8.05 3.72
CA ALA A 95 -19.26 -7.08 4.31
C ALA A 95 -20.44 -7.76 5.03
N ASP A 96 -20.82 -8.96 4.60
CA ASP A 96 -21.87 -9.78 5.21
C ASP A 96 -21.40 -10.57 6.45
N ASN A 97 -20.19 -10.33 6.94
CA ASN A 97 -19.50 -11.08 8.01
C ASN A 97 -19.30 -12.57 7.70
N GLU A 98 -19.33 -12.97 6.43
CA GLU A 98 -18.97 -14.32 6.03
C GLU A 98 -17.45 -14.51 6.06
N GLU A 99 -17.00 -15.53 6.80
CA GLU A 99 -15.59 -15.91 6.87
C GLU A 99 -15.20 -16.78 5.67
N ILE A 100 -14.23 -16.31 4.91
CA ILE A 100 -13.67 -16.99 3.74
C ILE A 100 -12.21 -17.30 4.02
N ARG A 101 -11.83 -18.56 3.88
CA ARG A 101 -10.45 -19.02 4.05
C ARG A 101 -9.81 -19.17 2.68
N MET A 102 -8.73 -18.45 2.45
CA MET A 102 -7.97 -18.49 1.20
C MET A 102 -6.49 -18.78 1.44
N LEU A 103 -5.83 -19.32 0.42
CA LEU A 103 -4.37 -19.46 0.45
C LEU A 103 -3.71 -18.10 0.18
N LEU A 104 -2.64 -17.80 0.92
CA LEU A 104 -1.83 -16.58 0.78
C LEU A 104 -1.43 -16.28 -0.69
N PRO A 105 -0.99 -17.25 -1.52
CA PRO A 105 -0.65 -16.97 -2.92
C PRO A 105 -1.84 -16.53 -3.76
N ALA A 106 -3.06 -16.95 -3.40
CA ALA A 106 -4.27 -16.53 -4.11
C ALA A 106 -4.62 -15.09 -3.76
N VAL A 107 -4.48 -14.71 -2.49
CA VAL A 107 -4.69 -13.33 -2.00
C VAL A 107 -3.65 -12.38 -2.60
N GLN A 108 -2.38 -12.79 -2.66
CA GLN A 108 -1.32 -12.01 -3.32
C GLN A 108 -1.61 -11.79 -4.81
N LYS A 109 -1.99 -12.83 -5.56
CA LYS A 109 -2.38 -12.67 -6.97
C LYS A 109 -3.58 -11.74 -7.17
N MET A 110 -4.50 -11.69 -6.21
CA MET A 110 -5.61 -10.74 -6.25
C MET A 110 -5.11 -9.32 -6.02
N LYS A 111 -4.16 -9.12 -5.11
CA LYS A 111 -3.53 -7.82 -4.86
C LYS A 111 -2.72 -7.32 -6.05
N ASP A 112 -1.84 -8.15 -6.62
CA ASP A 112 -1.01 -7.77 -7.78
C ASP A 112 -1.88 -7.31 -8.96
N LYS A 113 -3.00 -8.01 -9.18
CA LYS A 113 -3.95 -7.65 -10.25
C LYS A 113 -4.65 -6.32 -10.01
N VAL A 114 -4.82 -5.89 -8.75
CA VAL A 114 -5.39 -4.58 -8.42
C VAL A 114 -4.32 -3.50 -8.55
N GLU A 115 -3.08 -3.75 -8.13
CA GLU A 115 -1.95 -2.83 -8.33
C GLU A 115 -1.73 -2.55 -9.82
N ASP A 116 -1.78 -3.56 -10.69
CA ASP A 116 -1.72 -3.38 -12.15
C ASP A 116 -2.85 -2.44 -12.69
N ILE A 117 -4.05 -2.52 -12.11
CA ILE A 117 -5.21 -1.69 -12.52
C ILE A 117 -5.09 -0.25 -12.02
N ASP A 118 -4.53 -0.05 -10.83
CA ASP A 118 -4.32 1.29 -10.26
C ASP A 118 -3.08 1.99 -10.84
N GLU A 119 -2.04 1.24 -11.20
CA GLU A 119 -0.92 1.75 -12.02
C GLU A 119 -1.41 2.20 -13.40
N ASP A 120 -2.27 1.42 -14.07
CA ASP A 120 -2.89 1.80 -15.34
C ASP A 120 -3.79 3.06 -15.23
N LYS A 121 -4.38 3.32 -14.05
CA LYS A 121 -5.16 4.55 -13.79
C LYS A 121 -4.28 5.76 -13.47
N LEU A 122 -3.14 5.58 -12.80
CA LEU A 122 -2.18 6.65 -12.50
C LEU A 122 -1.32 7.03 -13.73
N GLU A 123 -1.08 6.08 -14.64
CA GLU A 123 -0.37 6.27 -15.91
C GLU A 123 -1.22 6.95 -17.00
N ALA A 124 -2.50 7.25 -16.75
CA ALA A 124 -3.32 8.08 -17.63
C ALA A 124 -2.97 9.58 -17.50
N SER A 125 -1.68 9.92 -17.50
CA SER A 125 -1.24 11.30 -17.65
C SER A 125 -1.78 11.83 -18.99
N LYS A 126 -2.63 12.86 -18.91
CA LYS A 126 -3.08 13.58 -20.11
C LYS A 126 -1.83 14.07 -20.85
N PRO A 127 -1.73 13.86 -22.17
CA PRO A 127 -0.53 14.23 -22.91
C PRO A 127 -0.27 15.73 -22.75
N THR A 128 0.86 16.06 -22.12
CA THR A 128 1.27 17.43 -21.83
C THR A 128 1.84 18.13 -23.06
N SER A 129 2.02 17.41 -24.18
CA SER A 129 2.56 17.97 -25.42
C SER A 129 2.05 17.28 -26.69
N LEU A 130 1.97 18.04 -27.78
CA LEU A 130 1.60 17.56 -29.13
C LEU A 130 2.53 16.45 -29.64
N SER A 131 3.78 16.41 -29.17
CA SER A 131 4.77 15.39 -29.53
C SER A 131 4.49 14.03 -28.87
N GLN A 132 3.84 13.99 -27.71
CA GLN A 132 3.41 12.75 -27.06
C GLN A 132 2.16 12.17 -27.74
N LEU A 133 1.28 13.01 -28.27
CA LEU A 133 0.06 12.57 -28.96
C LEU A 133 0.35 11.78 -30.25
N THR A 134 1.41 12.17 -30.98
CA THR A 134 1.74 11.57 -32.29
C THR A 134 2.50 10.24 -32.20
N LYS A 135 3.10 9.92 -31.05
CA LYS A 135 3.87 8.67 -30.86
C LYS A 135 3.01 7.43 -30.61
N ARG A 136 1.73 7.61 -30.27
CA ARG A 136 0.86 6.53 -29.75
C ARG A 136 0.20 5.64 -30.82
N SER A 137 0.11 6.08 -32.09
CA SER A 137 -0.44 5.25 -33.17
C SER A 137 0.52 5.10 -34.34
N LYS A 138 0.51 3.92 -34.98
CA LYS A 138 1.36 3.63 -36.16
C LYS A 138 1.16 4.67 -37.27
N LYS A 139 -0.11 5.03 -37.51
CA LYS A 139 -0.51 6.03 -38.52
C LYS A 139 -0.02 7.45 -38.19
N THR A 140 0.03 7.85 -36.91
CA THR A 140 0.48 9.19 -36.50
C THR A 140 2.01 9.32 -36.44
N LYS A 141 2.72 8.21 -36.22
CA LYS A 141 4.19 8.15 -36.27
C LYS A 141 4.71 8.45 -37.68
N ASP A 142 4.05 7.90 -38.70
CA ASP A 142 4.41 8.08 -40.10
C ASP A 142 4.24 9.55 -40.54
N VAL A 143 3.15 10.19 -40.12
CA VAL A 143 2.90 11.62 -40.40
C VAL A 143 3.95 12.52 -39.76
N ASN A 144 4.36 12.25 -38.52
CA ASN A 144 5.39 13.05 -37.85
C ASN A 144 6.77 12.87 -38.53
N SER A 145 7.06 11.67 -39.04
CA SER A 145 8.27 11.43 -39.83
C SER A 145 8.27 12.19 -41.16
N MET A 146 7.12 12.28 -41.83
CA MET A 146 6.97 13.06 -43.07
C MET A 146 7.10 14.56 -42.80
N LEU A 147 6.43 15.09 -41.79
CA LEU A 147 6.54 16.50 -41.39
C LEU A 147 7.97 16.88 -41.05
N LYS A 148 8.69 16.02 -40.31
CA LYS A 148 10.09 16.27 -39.96
C LYS A 148 10.99 16.30 -41.18
N LYS A 149 10.78 15.40 -42.16
CA LYS A 149 11.50 15.41 -43.45
C LYS A 149 11.20 16.69 -44.25
N MET A 150 9.93 17.07 -44.33
CA MET A 150 9.54 18.31 -45.01
C MET A 150 10.16 19.54 -44.36
N LEU A 151 10.19 19.63 -43.03
CA LEU A 151 10.82 20.75 -42.32
C LEU A 151 12.34 20.80 -42.51
N THR A 152 13.00 19.64 -42.58
CA THR A 152 14.47 19.58 -42.81
C THR A 152 14.87 19.86 -44.25
N ASP A 153 13.98 19.59 -45.21
CA ASP A 153 14.22 19.85 -46.63
C ASP A 153 13.78 21.27 -47.02
N TYR A 154 12.94 21.92 -46.22
CA TYR A 154 12.56 23.32 -46.41
C TYR A 154 13.73 24.25 -46.05
N GLY A 155 14.30 24.93 -47.04
CA GLY A 155 15.45 25.84 -46.87
C GLY A 155 16.81 25.23 -47.23
N ARG A 156 16.85 24.03 -47.83
CA ARG A 156 18.08 23.41 -48.37
C ARG A 156 18.38 23.75 -49.82
N TYR A 157 17.82 24.85 -50.33
CA TYR A 157 18.19 25.41 -51.63
C TYR A 157 18.89 26.76 -51.41
N ASP A 158 20.22 26.69 -51.36
CA ASP A 158 21.13 27.67 -51.99
C ASP A 158 21.80 26.94 -53.17
#